data_AF-A0A1J3IJX4-F1
#
_entry.id   AF-A0A1J3IJX4-F1
#
_cell.length_a   1.000
_cell.length_b   1.000
_cell.length_c   1.000
_cell.angle_alpha   90.00
_cell.angle_beta   90.00
_cell.angle_gamma   90.00
#
_symmetry.space_group_name_H-M   'P 1'
#
loop_
_entity.id
_entity.type
_entity.pdbx_description
1 polymer ?
#
loop_
_entity_poly.entity_id
_entity_poly.type
_entity_poly.pdbx_seq_one_letter_code
_entity_poly.pdbx_strand_id
1 'polypeptide(L)'
;LHMLGIVYRDLKPENVLVRDDGHIMLSDFDLSLRCSVNPTLVKSSSVHVNGGGATAVIDDDNSGVQGCYQPSSFFPRILQSSKKTRKSKSDFDGSLPELMAEPANVKSMSFVGTHEYLAPEIIRNEGHGSAVDWWTFGIFIYELLHGATPFKGQGNKETLYNVIGQPLRFPEYSQVSSTAKDLIKGLLVKEPQKRIAYKRGATEIK
;
A
#
# COMPACT_ATOMS: atom_id res chain seq x y z
N LEU A 1 2.91 -3.85 -9.95
CA LEU A 1 3.53 -2.61 -10.46
C LEU A 1 4.32 -1.89 -9.37
N HIS A 2 3.72 -1.56 -8.21
CA HIS A 2 4.43 -0.86 -7.13
C HIS A 2 5.72 -1.54 -6.68
N MET A 3 5.75 -2.88 -6.57
CA MET A 3 6.98 -3.63 -6.25
C MET A 3 8.13 -3.45 -7.25
N LEU A 4 7.81 -3.07 -8.50
CA LEU A 4 8.79 -2.77 -9.55
C LEU A 4 9.12 -1.27 -9.63
N GLY A 5 8.62 -0.47 -8.68
CA GLY A 5 8.76 0.98 -8.69
C GLY A 5 7.93 1.67 -9.76
N ILE A 6 6.77 1.11 -10.13
CA ILE A 6 5.87 1.70 -11.13
C ILE A 6 4.55 2.08 -10.47
N VAL A 7 4.19 3.36 -10.51
CA VAL A 7 2.86 3.89 -10.18
C VAL A 7 2.08 4.08 -11.48
N TYR A 8 0.88 3.52 -11.59
CA TYR A 8 0.17 3.39 -12.86
C TYR A 8 -0.61 4.64 -13.26
N ARG A 9 -1.33 5.25 -12.30
CA ARG A 9 -2.02 6.56 -12.36
C ARG A 9 -3.19 6.71 -13.34
N ASP A 10 -3.50 5.69 -14.15
CA ASP A 10 -4.64 5.73 -15.08
C ASP A 10 -5.45 4.43 -15.09
N LEU A 11 -5.75 3.89 -13.91
CA LEU A 11 -6.68 2.76 -13.80
C LEU A 11 -8.12 3.20 -14.07
N LYS A 12 -8.73 2.60 -15.10
CA LYS A 12 -10.11 2.81 -15.54
C LYS A 12 -10.54 1.65 -16.44
N PRO A 13 -11.85 1.38 -16.62
CA PRO A 13 -12.35 0.26 -17.41
C PRO A 13 -11.75 0.18 -18.81
N GLU A 14 -11.53 1.32 -19.46
CA GLU A 14 -10.97 1.38 -20.82
C GLU A 14 -9.53 0.82 -20.90
N ASN A 15 -8.79 0.87 -19.80
CA ASN A 15 -7.41 0.40 -19.73
C ASN A 15 -7.30 -1.03 -19.15
N VAL A 16 -8.43 -1.70 -18.90
CA VAL A 16 -8.50 -3.07 -18.40
C VAL A 16 -9.05 -3.96 -19.52
N LEU A 17 -8.14 -4.65 -20.20
CA LEU A 17 -8.47 -5.55 -21.30
C LEU A 17 -8.73 -6.97 -20.80
N VAL A 18 -9.63 -7.69 -21.47
CA VAL A 18 -9.88 -9.11 -21.24
C VAL A 18 -9.32 -9.89 -22.42
N ARG A 19 -8.41 -10.82 -22.12
CA ARG A 19 -7.80 -11.71 -23.11
C ARG A 19 -8.77 -12.83 -23.51
N ASP A 20 -8.44 -13.53 -24.58
CA ASP A 20 -9.18 -14.69 -25.10
C ASP A 20 -9.25 -15.86 -24.10
N ASP A 21 -8.23 -16.00 -23.27
CA ASP A 21 -8.18 -16.95 -22.14
C ASP A 21 -9.00 -16.51 -20.90
N GLY A 22 -9.64 -15.34 -20.96
CA GLY A 22 -10.44 -14.78 -19.87
C GLY A 22 -9.63 -14.07 -18.77
N HIS A 23 -8.31 -13.95 -18.92
CA HIS A 23 -7.48 -13.19 -17.98
C HIS A 23 -7.48 -11.68 -18.26
N ILE A 24 -7.31 -10.90 -17.19
CA ILE A 24 -7.23 -9.44 -17.25
C ILE A 24 -5.81 -9.01 -17.62
N MET A 25 -5.70 -7.98 -18.47
CA MET A 25 -4.45 -7.33 -18.85
C MET A 25 -4.62 -5.82 -18.74
N LEU A 26 -3.64 -5.13 -18.14
CA LEU A 26 -3.59 -3.67 -18.12
C LEU A 26 -2.92 -3.16 -19.41
N SER A 27 -3.47 -2.12 -20.01
CA SER A 27 -2.91 -1.40 -21.15
C SER A 27 -2.51 0.03 -20.77
N ASP A 28 -2.04 0.85 -21.72
CA ASP A 28 -1.80 2.30 -21.55
C ASP A 28 -0.97 2.69 -20.30
N PHE A 29 0.35 2.63 -20.45
CA PHE A 29 1.30 3.01 -19.40
C PHE A 29 1.85 4.43 -19.60
N ASP A 30 1.27 5.24 -20.49
CA ASP A 30 1.82 6.55 -20.87
C ASP A 30 1.83 7.53 -19.69
N LEU A 31 0.86 7.37 -18.77
CA LEU A 31 0.79 8.13 -17.53
C LEU A 31 1.52 7.48 -16.36
N SER A 32 2.18 6.34 -16.54
CA SER A 32 2.89 5.68 -15.44
C SER A 32 4.12 6.48 -14.99
N LEU A 33 4.42 6.39 -13.70
CA LEU A 33 5.58 7.02 -13.08
C LEU A 33 6.52 5.95 -12.55
N ARG A 34 7.80 6.04 -12.95
CA ARG A 34 8.85 5.23 -12.36
C ARG A 34 9.44 5.92 -11.14
N CYS A 35 9.40 5.25 -10.01
CA CYS A 35 9.93 5.69 -8.73
C CYS A 35 10.99 4.71 -8.24
N SER A 36 11.95 5.20 -7.46
CA SER A 36 12.87 4.32 -6.74
C SER A 36 12.13 3.59 -5.62
N VAL A 37 12.23 2.26 -5.61
CA VAL A 37 11.74 1.40 -4.53
C VAL A 37 12.92 0.73 -3.85
N ASN A 38 12.90 0.72 -2.53
CA ASN A 38 13.79 -0.09 -1.70
C ASN A 38 12.90 -1.04 -0.91
N PRO A 39 12.58 -2.23 -1.46
CA PRO A 39 11.73 -3.17 -0.76
C PRO A 39 12.37 -3.55 0.58
N THR A 40 11.62 -3.43 1.66
CA THR A 40 12.08 -3.80 3.00
C THR A 40 11.24 -4.96 3.53
N LEU A 41 11.89 -5.92 4.15
CA LEU A 41 11.20 -6.97 4.91
C LEU A 41 10.91 -6.41 6.30
N VAL A 42 9.62 -6.25 6.60
CA VAL A 42 9.15 -5.86 7.94
C VAL A 42 8.62 -7.10 8.66
N LYS A 43 8.93 -7.21 9.95
CA LYS A 43 8.44 -8.31 10.78
C LYS A 43 6.96 -8.07 11.06
N SER A 44 6.09 -9.03 10.75
CA SER A 44 4.67 -8.91 11.03
C SER A 44 4.46 -8.84 12.54
N SER A 45 4.09 -7.66 13.06
CA SER A 45 3.60 -7.55 14.44
C SER A 45 2.19 -8.13 14.46
N SER A 46 2.03 -9.30 15.08
CA SER A 46 0.70 -9.82 15.41
C SER A 46 0.01 -8.84 16.33
N VAL A 47 -1.13 -8.30 15.91
CA VAL A 47 -1.94 -7.42 16.75
C VAL A 47 -2.66 -8.31 17.76
N HIS A 48 -2.04 -8.57 18.90
CA HIS A 48 -2.76 -9.02 20.08
C HIS A 48 -3.34 -7.80 20.79
N VAL A 49 -4.64 -7.58 20.61
CA VAL A 49 -5.43 -6.72 21.50
C VAL A 49 -5.55 -7.46 22.83
N ASN A 50 -4.68 -7.13 23.78
CA ASN A 50 -4.97 -7.36 25.20
C ASN A 50 -5.03 -5.99 25.88
N GLY A 51 -6.24 -5.61 26.29
CA GLY A 51 -6.45 -4.46 27.16
C GLY A 51 -5.84 -4.71 28.54
N GLY A 52 -5.25 -3.66 29.11
CA GLY A 52 -4.73 -3.65 30.47
C GLY A 52 -3.52 -2.71 30.58
N GLY A 53 -3.75 -1.51 31.11
CA GLY A 53 -2.71 -0.48 31.22
C GLY A 53 -1.62 -0.81 32.23
N ALA A 54 -0.43 -0.26 32.01
CA ALA A 54 0.47 0.28 33.02
C ALA A 54 1.67 0.97 32.35
N THR A 55 2.04 2.10 32.93
CA THR A 55 3.23 2.94 32.70
C THR A 55 4.55 2.27 33.10
N ALA A 56 5.63 2.51 32.33
CA ALA A 56 7.05 2.54 32.74
C ALA A 56 7.88 2.91 31.48
N VAL A 57 8.38 4.14 31.27
CA VAL A 57 9.63 4.77 31.79
C VAL A 57 10.77 3.80 32.11
N ILE A 58 11.94 3.99 31.46
CA ILE A 58 13.31 4.14 32.02
C ILE A 58 14.39 3.94 30.93
N ASP A 59 15.22 4.99 30.76
CA ASP A 59 16.68 5.14 30.53
C ASP A 59 17.44 4.28 29.51
N ASP A 60 18.18 4.86 28.56
CA ASP A 60 19.46 5.61 28.63
C ASP A 60 20.65 4.73 29.08
N ASP A 61 21.54 4.40 28.14
CA ASP A 61 22.98 4.54 28.37
C ASP A 61 23.76 4.57 27.04
N ASN A 62 24.85 5.30 27.12
CA ASN A 62 25.67 5.93 26.10
C ASN A 62 26.96 5.13 25.82
N SER A 63 27.65 5.54 24.76
CA SER A 63 29.10 5.48 24.53
C SER A 63 29.75 4.25 23.86
N GLY A 64 30.56 4.55 22.83
CA GLY A 64 31.56 3.61 22.28
C GLY A 64 31.85 3.78 20.78
N VAL A 65 32.72 4.74 20.44
CA VAL A 65 33.14 5.12 19.08
C VAL A 65 34.27 4.19 18.54
N GLN A 66 34.36 4.06 17.20
CA GLN A 66 35.51 3.61 16.36
C GLN A 66 35.95 2.14 16.49
N GLY A 67 36.33 1.41 15.43
CA GLY A 67 36.49 1.69 14.01
C GLY A 67 37.15 0.49 13.29
N CYS A 68 37.02 0.51 11.96
CA CYS A 68 37.88 -0.06 10.90
C CYS A 68 38.10 -1.60 10.72
N TYR A 69 38.03 -1.97 9.43
CA TYR A 69 38.54 -3.18 8.75
C TYR A 69 37.68 -4.47 8.74
N GLN A 70 36.96 -4.66 7.62
CA GLN A 70 36.89 -5.94 6.89
C GLN A 70 38.26 -6.16 6.18
N PRO A 71 38.66 -7.34 5.62
CA PRO A 71 37.78 -8.42 5.11
C PRO A 71 38.32 -9.88 5.18
N SER A 72 37.39 -10.84 4.93
CA SER A 72 37.62 -12.14 4.26
C SER A 72 38.42 -13.19 5.07
N SER A 73 38.04 -14.47 5.19
CA SER A 73 37.99 -15.45 4.10
C SER A 73 37.99 -16.89 4.69
N PHE A 74 37.25 -17.81 4.06
CA PHE A 74 37.42 -19.29 4.00
C PHE A 74 37.21 -20.19 5.26
N PHE A 75 36.20 -21.09 5.17
CA PHE A 75 36.03 -22.35 5.95
C PHE A 75 36.98 -23.47 5.43
N PRO A 76 37.08 -24.76 5.91
CA PRO A 76 36.46 -25.50 7.05
C PRO A 76 37.42 -26.48 7.86
N ARG A 77 36.85 -27.20 8.88
CA ARG A 77 37.29 -28.46 9.57
C ARG A 77 38.38 -28.39 10.68
N ILE A 78 38.40 -29.18 11.78
CA ILE A 78 37.78 -30.47 12.19
C ILE A 78 37.74 -30.60 13.74
N LEU A 79 36.66 -31.23 14.23
CA LEU A 79 36.34 -31.93 15.51
C LEU A 79 37.29 -31.94 16.74
N GLN A 80 36.70 -31.75 17.95
CA GLN A 80 36.69 -32.77 19.02
C GLN A 80 35.60 -32.55 20.11
N SER A 81 34.98 -33.68 20.49
CA SER A 81 33.95 -33.98 21.50
C SER A 81 34.13 -33.24 22.86
N SER A 82 33.08 -32.75 23.56
CA SER A 82 32.25 -33.56 24.48
C SER A 82 31.15 -32.72 25.17
N LYS A 83 29.95 -33.31 25.30
CA LYS A 83 28.91 -33.08 26.34
C LYS A 83 28.36 -31.65 26.54
N LYS A 84 27.15 -31.41 26.01
CA LYS A 84 25.94 -31.16 26.83
C LYS A 84 24.71 -30.99 25.93
N THR A 85 23.74 -31.86 26.15
CA THR A 85 22.36 -31.75 25.69
C THR A 85 21.72 -30.44 26.15
N ARG A 86 21.39 -29.54 25.21
CA ARG A 86 20.31 -28.57 25.37
C ARG A 86 19.58 -28.42 24.03
N LYS A 87 18.39 -29.02 23.96
CA LYS A 87 17.36 -28.69 22.97
C LYS A 87 17.06 -27.19 23.09
N SER A 88 17.56 -26.38 22.17
CA SER A 88 16.95 -25.09 21.88
C SER A 88 15.72 -25.36 21.04
N LYS A 89 14.54 -25.30 21.67
CA LYS A 89 13.28 -25.13 20.93
C LYS A 89 13.43 -23.82 20.15
N SER A 90 13.51 -23.91 18.83
CA SER A 90 13.24 -22.74 17.98
C SER A 90 11.74 -22.52 18.07
N ASP A 91 11.32 -21.54 18.85
CA ASP A 91 9.99 -20.95 18.72
C ASP A 91 9.96 -20.26 17.36
N PHE A 92 9.63 -21.04 16.32
CA PHE A 92 9.28 -20.53 15.01
C PHE A 92 7.90 -19.90 15.16
N ASP A 93 7.87 -18.69 15.70
CA ASP A 93 6.72 -17.81 15.60
C ASP A 93 6.46 -17.61 14.11
N GLY A 94 5.34 -18.13 13.62
CA GLY A 94 5.01 -18.29 12.20
C GLY A 94 4.72 -16.98 11.46
N SER A 95 5.31 -15.86 11.89
CA SER A 95 5.26 -14.60 11.16
C SER A 95 6.33 -14.60 10.07
N LEU A 96 5.94 -15.04 8.87
CA LEU A 96 6.76 -14.89 7.67
C LEU A 96 7.06 -13.38 7.47
N PRO A 97 8.31 -12.97 7.17
CA PRO A 97 8.63 -11.55 6.93
C PRO A 97 7.77 -10.99 5.80
N GLU A 98 7.17 -9.81 6.03
CA GLU A 98 6.26 -9.16 5.10
C GLU A 98 7.03 -8.18 4.21
N LEU A 99 6.86 -8.29 2.89
CA LEU A 99 7.55 -7.45 1.91
C LEU A 99 6.82 -6.12 1.74
N MET A 100 7.40 -5.03 2.25
CA MET A 100 6.96 -3.67 1.98
C MET A 100 7.71 -3.16 0.76
N ALA A 101 7.02 -2.77 -0.31
CA ALA A 101 7.64 -2.33 -1.56
C ALA A 101 7.13 -0.97 -2.07
N GLU A 102 6.54 -0.16 -1.18
CA GLU A 102 6.02 1.15 -1.53
C GLU A 102 7.17 2.13 -1.87
N PRO A 103 7.11 2.88 -2.98
CA PRO A 103 8.16 3.83 -3.38
C PRO A 103 8.28 4.95 -2.34
N ALA A 104 9.37 4.95 -1.58
CA ALA A 104 9.37 5.57 -0.26
C ALA A 104 9.52 7.10 -0.22
N ASN A 105 9.84 7.84 -1.30
CA ASN A 105 10.10 9.29 -1.15
C ASN A 105 9.97 10.20 -2.39
N VAL A 106 9.60 9.70 -3.57
CA VAL A 106 9.44 10.56 -4.76
C VAL A 106 7.97 10.89 -4.95
N LYS A 107 7.62 12.17 -4.74
CA LYS A 107 6.30 12.71 -5.06
C LYS A 107 6.36 13.44 -6.39
N SER A 108 5.51 13.05 -7.34
CA SER A 108 5.30 13.80 -8.57
C SER A 108 4.33 14.96 -8.31
N MET A 109 4.44 16.05 -9.08
CA MET A 109 3.48 17.16 -9.07
C MET A 109 2.62 17.18 -10.34
N SER A 110 2.68 16.13 -11.17
CA SER A 110 1.99 16.14 -12.46
C SER A 110 0.48 15.96 -12.29
N PHE A 111 -0.31 16.94 -12.74
CA PHE A 111 -1.77 16.81 -12.83
C PHE A 111 -2.15 16.02 -14.09
N VAL A 112 -2.30 14.70 -13.97
CA VAL A 112 -2.60 13.78 -15.08
C VAL A 112 -3.60 12.72 -14.62
N GLY A 113 -4.35 12.17 -15.58
CA GLY A 113 -5.35 11.13 -15.38
C GLY A 113 -6.75 11.56 -15.78
N THR A 114 -7.69 10.64 -15.67
CA THR A 114 -9.10 10.88 -15.98
C THR A 114 -9.79 11.61 -14.81
N HIS A 115 -10.50 12.71 -15.07
CA HIS A 115 -11.03 13.62 -14.03
C HIS A 115 -11.86 12.91 -12.94
N GLU A 116 -12.65 11.90 -13.29
CA GLU A 116 -13.50 11.14 -12.36
C GLU A 116 -12.69 10.20 -11.45
N TYR A 117 -11.45 9.90 -11.83
CA TYR A 117 -10.55 8.96 -11.19
C TYR A 117 -9.42 9.63 -10.41
N LEU A 118 -9.25 10.95 -10.56
CA LEU A 118 -8.19 11.70 -9.90
C LEU A 118 -8.33 11.62 -8.37
N ALA A 119 -7.21 11.37 -7.70
CA ALA A 119 -7.14 11.39 -6.24
C ALA A 119 -7.13 12.82 -5.70
N PRO A 120 -7.69 13.10 -4.51
CA PRO A 120 -7.77 14.44 -3.94
C PRO A 120 -6.41 15.15 -3.84
N GLU A 121 -5.35 14.42 -3.48
CA GLU A 121 -3.98 14.93 -3.37
C GLU A 121 -3.40 15.41 -4.72
N ILE A 122 -3.82 14.81 -5.84
CA ILE A 122 -3.45 15.29 -7.19
C ILE A 122 -4.18 16.60 -7.46
N ILE A 123 -5.48 16.67 -7.12
CA ILE A 123 -6.30 17.85 -7.38
C ILE A 123 -5.86 19.05 -6.54
N ARG A 124 -5.43 18.81 -5.31
CA ARG A 124 -4.88 19.81 -4.40
C ARG A 124 -3.42 20.18 -4.71
N ASN A 125 -2.77 19.48 -5.64
CA ASN A 125 -1.37 19.68 -6.00
C ASN A 125 -0.41 19.53 -4.79
N GLU A 126 -0.67 18.54 -3.92
CA GLU A 126 0.10 18.27 -2.69
C GLU A 126 1.30 17.31 -2.92
N GLY A 127 1.45 16.88 -4.17
CA GLY A 127 2.41 15.88 -4.59
C GLY A 127 1.96 14.46 -4.24
N HIS A 128 2.15 13.53 -5.16
CA HIS A 128 1.60 12.18 -5.06
C HIS A 128 2.62 11.07 -5.35
N GLY A 129 2.41 9.93 -4.68
CA GLY A 129 3.15 8.67 -4.87
C GLY A 129 2.21 7.53 -5.24
N SER A 130 2.53 6.29 -4.85
CA SER A 130 1.74 5.09 -5.14
C SER A 130 0.32 5.09 -4.58
N ALA A 131 0.07 5.86 -3.51
CA ALA A 131 -1.22 5.94 -2.85
C ALA A 131 -2.40 6.33 -3.78
N VAL A 132 -2.13 7.05 -4.87
CA VAL A 132 -3.15 7.44 -5.83
C VAL A 132 -3.75 6.23 -6.56
N ASP A 133 -2.96 5.18 -6.82
CA ASP A 133 -3.48 3.98 -7.47
C ASP A 133 -4.51 3.26 -6.59
N TRP A 134 -4.33 3.29 -5.26
CA TRP A 134 -5.31 2.72 -4.32
C TRP A 134 -6.61 3.52 -4.29
N TRP A 135 -6.53 4.85 -4.41
CA TRP A 135 -7.72 5.69 -4.61
C TRP A 135 -8.44 5.31 -5.90
N THR A 136 -7.70 5.29 -7.01
CA THR A 136 -8.22 4.98 -8.34
C THR A 136 -8.85 3.58 -8.37
N PHE A 137 -8.26 2.61 -7.67
CA PHE A 137 -8.84 1.28 -7.50
C PHE A 137 -10.18 1.30 -6.74
N GLY A 138 -10.32 2.17 -5.73
CA GLY A 138 -11.60 2.38 -5.04
C GLY A 138 -12.68 2.96 -5.97
N ILE A 139 -12.33 3.92 -6.83
CA ILE A 139 -13.24 4.47 -7.85
C ILE A 139 -13.65 3.38 -8.83
N PHE A 140 -12.67 2.60 -9.31
CA PHE A 140 -12.88 1.51 -10.26
C PHE A 140 -13.83 0.44 -9.71
N ILE A 141 -13.62 -0.04 -8.48
CA ILE A 141 -14.52 -1.01 -7.84
C ILE A 141 -15.93 -0.42 -7.69
N TYR A 142 -16.05 0.85 -7.28
CA TYR A 142 -17.35 1.49 -7.15
C TYR A 142 -18.09 1.50 -8.50
N GLU A 143 -17.40 1.87 -9.58
CA GLU A 143 -17.99 1.91 -10.92
C GLU A 143 -18.39 0.52 -11.43
N LEU A 144 -17.55 -0.50 -11.23
CA LEU A 144 -17.91 -1.88 -11.60
C LEU A 144 -19.19 -2.37 -10.92
N LEU A 145 -19.44 -1.90 -9.69
CA LEU A 145 -20.59 -2.35 -8.89
C LEU A 145 -21.84 -1.50 -9.07
N HIS A 146 -21.71 -0.23 -9.47
CA HIS A 146 -22.83 0.72 -9.55
C HIS A 146 -23.05 1.31 -10.95
N GLY A 147 -22.15 1.08 -11.91
CA GLY A 147 -22.22 1.58 -13.28
C GLY A 147 -21.93 3.08 -13.44
N ALA A 148 -21.48 3.76 -12.38
CA ALA A 148 -21.11 5.18 -12.40
C ALA A 148 -20.04 5.46 -11.34
N THR A 149 -19.25 6.52 -11.52
CA THR A 149 -18.26 6.95 -10.53
C THR A 149 -18.92 7.72 -9.36
N PRO A 150 -18.37 7.64 -8.14
CA PRO A 150 -19.06 8.13 -6.94
C PRO A 150 -19.11 9.67 -6.81
N PHE A 151 -18.29 10.40 -7.56
CA PHE A 151 -18.13 11.86 -7.43
C PHE A 151 -18.42 12.62 -8.74
N LYS A 152 -18.97 11.96 -9.77
CA LYS A 152 -19.29 12.58 -11.06
C LYS A 152 -20.20 13.80 -10.89
N GLY A 153 -19.81 14.93 -11.45
CA GLY A 153 -20.64 16.14 -11.59
C GLY A 153 -21.12 16.34 -13.03
N GLN A 154 -21.78 17.47 -13.30
CA GLN A 154 -22.23 17.86 -14.64
C GLN A 154 -21.06 18.16 -15.60
N GLY A 155 -19.86 18.40 -15.05
CA GLY A 155 -18.64 18.55 -15.83
C GLY A 155 -17.38 18.35 -14.98
N ASN A 156 -16.21 18.53 -15.62
CA ASN A 156 -14.92 18.27 -14.99
C ASN A 156 -14.73 19.11 -13.72
N LYS A 157 -15.00 20.41 -13.77
CA LYS A 157 -14.82 21.32 -12.62
C LYS A 157 -15.65 20.89 -11.41
N GLU A 158 -16.93 20.56 -11.61
CA GLU A 158 -17.81 20.10 -10.54
C GLU A 158 -17.38 18.73 -10.01
N THR A 159 -16.97 17.82 -10.89
CA THR A 159 -16.41 16.52 -10.50
C THR A 159 -15.21 16.69 -9.57
N LEU A 160 -14.27 17.57 -9.92
CA LEU A 160 -13.10 17.83 -9.07
C LEU A 160 -13.50 18.43 -7.71
N TYR A 161 -14.47 19.35 -7.67
CA TYR A 161 -15.00 19.87 -6.41
C TYR A 161 -15.65 18.77 -5.56
N ASN A 162 -16.41 17.87 -6.18
CA ASN A 162 -17.03 16.74 -5.49
C ASN A 162 -15.97 15.78 -4.94
N VAL A 163 -14.92 15.50 -5.71
CA VAL A 163 -13.80 14.68 -5.25
C VAL A 163 -13.13 15.30 -4.02
N ILE A 164 -13.00 16.61 -3.91
CA ILE A 164 -12.39 17.23 -2.74
C ILE A 164 -13.36 17.35 -1.56
N GLY A 165 -14.60 17.77 -1.81
CA GLY A 165 -15.50 18.28 -0.78
C GLY A 165 -16.66 17.35 -0.41
N GLN A 166 -17.11 16.48 -1.31
CA GLN A 166 -18.28 15.64 -1.05
C GLN A 166 -17.91 14.32 -0.38
N PRO A 167 -18.68 13.87 0.63
CA PRO A 167 -18.52 12.56 1.23
C PRO A 167 -18.95 11.47 0.24
N LEU A 168 -18.34 10.28 0.37
CA LEU A 168 -18.76 9.09 -0.38
C LEU A 168 -20.20 8.72 -0.02
N ARG A 169 -21.05 8.51 -1.02
CA ARG A 169 -22.43 8.03 -0.86
C ARG A 169 -22.66 6.75 -1.67
N PHE A 170 -23.41 5.83 -1.08
CA PHE A 170 -23.89 4.63 -1.75
C PHE A 170 -25.39 4.78 -2.04
N PRO A 171 -25.90 4.26 -3.16
CA PRO A 171 -27.35 4.22 -3.42
C PRO A 171 -28.09 3.44 -2.33
N GLU A 172 -29.27 3.93 -1.92
CA GLU A 172 -30.07 3.33 -0.84
C GLU A 172 -30.43 1.86 -1.12
N TYR A 173 -30.70 1.52 -2.38
CA TYR A 173 -31.06 0.17 -2.81
C TYR A 173 -29.91 -0.58 -3.49
N SER A 174 -28.68 -0.42 -2.99
CA SER A 174 -27.52 -1.13 -3.52
C SER A 174 -27.49 -2.58 -3.05
N GLN A 175 -27.56 -3.53 -3.99
CA GLN A 175 -27.38 -4.98 -3.79
C GLN A 175 -25.95 -5.38 -3.41
N VAL A 176 -25.03 -4.41 -3.32
CA VAL A 176 -23.63 -4.63 -2.97
C VAL A 176 -23.48 -4.99 -1.50
N SER A 177 -22.64 -5.98 -1.23
CA SER A 177 -22.33 -6.48 0.12
C SER A 177 -21.73 -5.40 1.03
N SER A 178 -21.92 -5.54 2.34
CA SER A 178 -21.30 -4.66 3.34
C SER A 178 -19.77 -4.67 3.24
N THR A 179 -19.17 -5.85 3.04
CA THR A 179 -17.72 -6.01 2.86
C THR A 179 -17.18 -5.18 1.70
N ALA A 180 -17.84 -5.20 0.54
CA ALA A 180 -17.43 -4.40 -0.60
C ALA A 180 -17.58 -2.89 -0.33
N LYS A 181 -18.67 -2.48 0.35
CA LYS A 181 -18.87 -1.09 0.76
C LYS A 181 -17.77 -0.63 1.72
N ASP A 182 -17.38 -1.45 2.67
CA ASP A 182 -16.34 -1.12 3.65
C ASP A 182 -14.94 -1.06 3.02
N LEU A 183 -14.64 -1.95 2.07
CA LEU A 183 -13.43 -1.86 1.25
C LEU A 183 -13.37 -0.53 0.49
N ILE A 184 -14.43 -0.16 -0.22
CA ILE A 184 -14.50 1.10 -0.97
C ILE A 184 -14.36 2.31 -0.04
N LYS A 185 -15.02 2.30 1.13
CA LYS A 185 -14.86 3.39 2.13
C LYS A 185 -13.40 3.53 2.58
N GLY A 186 -12.70 2.42 2.78
CA GLY A 186 -11.29 2.43 3.17
C GLY A 186 -10.35 2.92 2.07
N LEU A 187 -10.65 2.62 0.80
CA LEU A 187 -9.88 3.08 -0.37
C LEU A 187 -10.16 4.55 -0.71
N LEU A 188 -11.40 5.02 -0.53
CA LEU A 188 -11.83 6.38 -0.87
C LEU A 188 -11.72 7.36 0.31
N VAL A 189 -10.71 7.17 1.15
CA VAL A 189 -10.31 8.15 2.17
C VAL A 189 -9.52 9.27 1.50
N LYS A 190 -9.97 10.51 1.72
CA LYS A 190 -9.39 11.69 1.07
C LYS A 190 -7.94 11.94 1.48
N GLU A 191 -7.63 11.70 2.75
CA GLU A 191 -6.27 11.82 3.30
C GLU A 191 -5.47 10.53 3.02
N PRO A 192 -4.41 10.57 2.18
CA PRO A 192 -3.72 9.36 1.73
C PRO A 192 -3.16 8.52 2.89
N GLN A 193 -2.63 9.18 3.92
CA GLN A 193 -2.04 8.55 5.12
C GLN A 193 -3.03 7.70 5.93
N LYS A 194 -4.33 7.96 5.78
CA LYS A 194 -5.43 7.26 6.46
C LYS A 194 -6.13 6.25 5.56
N ARG A 195 -5.76 6.21 4.27
CA ARG A 195 -6.29 5.29 3.27
C ARG A 195 -5.76 3.88 3.55
N ILE A 196 -6.59 2.87 3.37
CA ILE A 196 -6.11 1.49 3.42
C ILE A 196 -5.08 1.25 2.31
N ALA A 197 -4.20 0.28 2.51
CA ALA A 197 -3.06 -0.01 1.63
C ALA A 197 -2.02 1.12 1.55
N TYR A 198 -2.14 2.20 2.33
CA TYR A 198 -1.10 3.23 2.38
C TYR A 198 0.19 2.72 3.05
N LYS A 199 0.09 1.98 4.16
CA LYS A 199 1.26 1.58 4.96
C LYS A 199 1.89 0.28 4.49
N ARG A 200 1.08 -0.77 4.28
CA ARG A 200 1.57 -2.10 3.87
C ARG A 200 1.15 -2.48 2.45
N GLY A 201 0.59 -1.55 1.67
CA GLY A 201 0.24 -1.82 0.28
C GLY A 201 -0.82 -2.92 0.17
N ALA A 202 -0.63 -3.78 -0.83
CA ALA A 202 -1.59 -4.83 -1.17
C ALA A 202 -1.89 -5.83 -0.03
N THR A 203 -1.04 -5.96 0.99
CA THR A 203 -1.26 -6.93 2.08
C THR A 203 -2.41 -6.55 3.00
N GLU A 204 -2.82 -5.28 3.04
CA GLU A 204 -3.99 -4.83 3.80
C GLU A 204 -5.31 -5.19 3.12
N ILE A 205 -5.27 -5.61 1.84
CA ILE A 205 -6.44 -5.91 1.02
C ILE A 205 -6.59 -7.42 0.75
N LYS A 206 -5.48 -8.16 0.68
CA LYS A 206 -5.44 -9.60 0.43
C LYS A 206 -5.95 -10.43 1.61
#